data_AF-A0A4P6FRZ6-F1
#
_entry.id   AF-A0A4P6FRZ6-F1
#
_cell.length_a   1.000
_cell.length_b   1.000
_cell.length_c   1.000
_cell.angle_alpha   90.00
_cell.angle_beta   90.00
_cell.angle_gamma   90.00
#
_symmetry.space_group_name_H-M   'P 1'
#
loop_
_entity.id
_entity.type
_entity.pdbx_description
1 polymer ?
#
loop_
_entity_poly.entity_id
_entity_poly.type
_entity_poly.pdbx_seq_one_letter_code
_entity_poly.pdbx_strand_id
1 'polypeptide(L)'
;MMAASASSTAQTADPTSFARAGDVQAKVADMEKAMKPDQGFAWQPLVRDGDRVAALEVWRKPGRPAVHPDEAEYATVIAGAGTLVSGGTLVDAEVKRPGLTEGSRIEGGTTRALAPGDVLLIPAGTPHWFGITGDRLVLLGTKLPAARATPK
;
A
#
# COMPACT_ATOMS: atom_id res chain seq x y z
N MET A 1 43.68 -20.60 -42.45
CA MET A 1 42.27 -20.36 -42.09
C MET A 1 42.25 -19.64 -40.74
N MET A 2 41.90 -18.36 -40.70
CA MET A 2 41.70 -17.63 -39.44
C MET A 2 40.24 -17.76 -39.03
N ALA A 3 39.98 -18.33 -37.85
CA ALA A 3 38.66 -18.39 -37.25
C ALA A 3 38.30 -17.02 -36.67
N ALA A 4 37.21 -16.42 -37.14
CA ALA A 4 36.66 -15.19 -36.57
C ALA A 4 35.96 -15.51 -35.24
N SER A 5 36.45 -14.91 -34.16
CA SER A 5 35.77 -14.95 -32.86
C SER A 5 34.54 -14.04 -32.91
N ALA A 6 33.35 -14.63 -32.80
CA ALA A 6 32.12 -13.86 -32.63
C ALA A 6 32.08 -13.29 -31.21
N SER A 7 32.07 -11.97 -31.08
CA SER A 7 31.82 -11.29 -29.82
C SER A 7 30.35 -11.47 -29.43
N SER A 8 30.11 -12.18 -28.34
CA SER A 8 28.81 -12.23 -27.65
C SER A 8 28.48 -10.83 -27.12
N THR A 9 27.50 -10.14 -27.71
CA THR A 9 26.92 -8.94 -27.09
C THR A 9 26.22 -9.37 -25.80
N ALA A 10 26.73 -8.93 -24.65
CA ALA A 10 26.06 -9.13 -23.37
C ALA A 10 24.68 -8.47 -23.42
N GLN A 11 23.63 -9.26 -23.25
CA GLN A 11 22.27 -8.76 -23.17
C GLN A 11 22.13 -7.90 -21.91
N THR A 12 21.69 -6.65 -22.07
CA THR A 12 21.45 -5.74 -20.95
C THR A 12 20.40 -6.35 -20.02
N ALA A 13 20.67 -6.36 -18.72
CA ALA A 13 19.73 -6.87 -17.72
C ALA A 13 18.44 -6.03 -17.74
N ASP A 14 17.29 -6.68 -17.57
CA ASP A 14 16.00 -5.99 -17.43
C ASP A 14 16.01 -5.14 -16.15
N PRO A 15 15.87 -3.81 -16.26
CA PRO A 15 15.88 -2.93 -15.08
C PRO A 15 14.56 -2.98 -14.30
N THR A 16 13.55 -3.71 -14.77
CA THR A 16 12.19 -3.67 -14.22
C THR A 16 12.06 -4.55 -12.98
N SER A 17 11.48 -3.99 -11.91
CA SER A 17 10.95 -4.79 -10.81
C SER A 17 9.56 -5.30 -11.18
N PHE A 18 9.37 -6.61 -11.23
CA PHE A 18 8.13 -7.23 -11.68
C PHE A 18 7.70 -8.39 -10.77
N ALA A 19 6.39 -8.50 -10.52
CA ALA A 19 5.77 -9.61 -9.81
C ALA A 19 4.58 -10.12 -10.64
N ARG A 20 4.56 -11.43 -10.94
CA ARG A 20 3.41 -12.09 -11.56
C ARG A 20 2.29 -12.25 -10.55
N ALA A 21 1.07 -12.52 -11.03
CA ALA A 21 -0.06 -12.83 -10.16
C ALA A 21 0.25 -13.96 -9.15
N GLY A 22 0.98 -15.00 -9.58
CA GLY A 22 1.43 -16.07 -8.68
C GLY A 22 2.37 -15.59 -7.58
N ASP A 23 3.26 -14.64 -7.88
CA ASP A 23 4.20 -14.07 -6.90
C ASP A 23 3.45 -13.24 -5.85
N VAL A 24 2.42 -12.49 -6.28
CA VAL A 24 1.52 -11.75 -5.38
C VAL A 24 0.85 -12.71 -4.39
N GLN A 25 0.24 -13.78 -4.91
CA GLN A 25 -0.48 -14.76 -4.10
C GLN A 25 0.46 -15.48 -3.12
N ALA A 26 1.63 -15.94 -3.60
CA ALA A 26 2.62 -16.58 -2.77
C ALA A 26 3.11 -15.65 -1.65
N LYS A 27 3.38 -14.38 -1.98
CA LYS A 27 3.84 -13.40 -1.00
C LYS A 27 2.81 -13.11 0.09
N VAL A 28 1.52 -13.01 -0.26
CA VAL A 28 0.44 -12.86 0.72
C VAL A 28 0.38 -14.07 1.64
N ALA A 29 0.43 -15.29 1.09
CA ALA A 29 0.41 -16.52 1.89
C ALA A 29 1.62 -16.61 2.85
N ASP A 30 2.81 -16.25 2.38
CA ASP A 30 4.02 -16.23 3.19
C ASP A 30 3.95 -15.19 4.32
N MET A 31 3.47 -13.98 4.01
CA MET A 31 3.22 -12.94 5.02
C MET A 31 2.25 -13.44 6.08
N GLU A 32 1.12 -14.03 5.68
CA GLU A 32 0.11 -14.55 6.59
C GLU A 32 0.62 -15.66 7.50
N LYS A 33 1.43 -16.57 6.96
CA LYS A 33 2.08 -17.66 7.71
C LYS A 33 3.12 -17.13 8.70
N ALA A 34 3.81 -16.05 8.35
CA ALA A 34 4.83 -15.45 9.20
C ALA A 34 4.26 -14.57 10.33
N MET A 35 3.02 -14.09 10.19
CA MET A 35 2.35 -13.29 11.22
C MET A 35 2.12 -14.10 12.49
N LYS A 36 2.41 -13.48 13.64
CA LYS A 36 2.05 -14.04 14.95
C LYS A 36 0.53 -14.02 15.16
N PRO A 37 -0.05 -14.89 16.01
CA PRO A 37 -1.49 -14.95 16.22
C PRO A 37 -2.16 -13.63 16.63
N ASP A 38 -1.46 -12.77 17.38
CA ASP A 38 -1.96 -11.49 17.88
C ASP A 38 -1.62 -10.30 16.97
N GLN A 39 -0.74 -10.50 16.00
CA GLN A 39 -0.25 -9.46 15.09
C GLN A 39 -1.37 -8.97 14.17
N GLY A 40 -1.71 -7.69 14.28
CA GLY A 40 -2.80 -7.06 13.51
C GLY A 40 -2.41 -6.63 12.10
N PHE A 41 -1.12 -6.40 11.84
CA PHE A 41 -0.64 -5.80 10.59
C PHE A 41 0.71 -6.38 10.17
N ALA A 42 0.89 -6.59 8.87
CA ALA A 42 2.18 -6.88 8.26
C ALA A 42 2.30 -6.10 6.94
N TRP A 43 3.50 -5.60 6.67
CA TRP A 43 3.84 -4.86 5.47
C TRP A 43 5.09 -5.44 4.85
N GLN A 44 5.07 -5.74 3.55
CA GLN A 44 6.28 -6.16 2.82
C GLN A 44 6.27 -5.61 1.39
N PRO A 45 7.41 -5.09 0.89
CA PRO A 45 7.52 -4.67 -0.51
C PRO A 45 7.28 -5.82 -1.48
N LEU A 46 6.58 -5.52 -2.57
CA LEU A 46 6.35 -6.46 -3.67
C LEU A 46 7.21 -6.12 -4.89
N VAL A 47 7.16 -4.86 -5.34
CA VAL A 47 8.02 -4.31 -6.41
C VAL A 47 8.56 -2.95 -6.00
N ARG A 48 9.77 -2.59 -6.48
CA ARG A 48 10.42 -1.34 -6.09
C ARG A 48 11.36 -0.75 -7.13
N ASP A 49 11.55 0.56 -7.05
CA ASP A 49 12.61 1.35 -7.68
C ASP A 49 13.08 2.41 -6.67
N GLY A 50 14.18 2.15 -5.96
CA GLY A 50 14.61 2.98 -4.83
C GLY A 50 13.52 3.11 -3.76
N ASP A 51 13.11 4.35 -3.47
CA ASP A 51 12.04 4.67 -2.51
C ASP A 51 10.63 4.51 -3.08
N ARG A 52 10.49 4.27 -4.40
CA ARG A 52 9.20 3.97 -5.02
C ARG A 52 8.88 2.50 -4.76
N VAL A 53 7.89 2.26 -3.92
CA VAL A 53 7.53 0.89 -3.51
C VAL A 53 6.03 0.69 -3.68
N ALA A 54 5.66 -0.39 -4.37
CA ALA A 54 4.35 -1.01 -4.21
C ALA A 54 4.52 -2.18 -3.24
N ALA A 55 3.76 -2.16 -2.15
CA ALA A 55 3.89 -3.11 -1.06
C ALA A 55 2.56 -3.80 -0.77
N LEU A 56 2.67 -5.06 -0.36
CA LEU A 56 1.55 -5.79 0.20
C LEU A 56 1.39 -5.45 1.67
N GLU A 57 0.14 -5.26 2.05
CA GLU A 57 -0.29 -4.99 3.41
C GLU A 57 -1.32 -6.04 3.81
N VAL A 58 -1.06 -6.78 4.88
CA VAL A 58 -2.01 -7.75 5.44
C VAL A 58 -2.50 -7.21 6.77
N TRP A 59 -3.77 -6.86 6.82
CA TRP A 59 -4.46 -6.35 8.00
C TRP A 59 -5.40 -7.42 8.55
N ARG A 60 -5.17 -7.88 9.78
CA ARG A 60 -6.07 -8.75 10.57
C ARG A 60 -6.87 -7.96 11.61
N LYS A 61 -6.40 -6.77 11.96
CA LYS A 61 -7.07 -5.83 12.88
C LYS A 61 -6.91 -4.42 12.34
N PRO A 62 -7.89 -3.52 12.56
CA PRO A 62 -7.76 -2.13 12.15
C PRO A 62 -6.61 -1.45 12.91
N GLY A 63 -5.90 -0.56 12.21
CA GLY A 63 -5.00 0.39 12.81
C GLY A 63 -5.73 1.61 13.40
N ARG A 64 -4.97 2.66 13.71
CA ARG A 64 -5.54 3.97 14.07
C ARG A 64 -5.87 4.77 12.82
N PRO A 65 -6.91 5.62 12.85
CA PRO A 65 -7.13 6.61 11.80
C PRO A 65 -5.93 7.52 11.63
N ALA A 66 -5.56 7.80 10.38
CA ALA A 66 -4.32 8.49 10.05
C ALA A 66 -4.48 9.53 8.94
N VAL A 67 -3.52 10.46 8.90
CA VAL A 67 -3.29 11.42 7.82
C VAL A 67 -1.81 11.35 7.45
N HIS A 68 -1.55 11.27 6.15
CA HIS A 68 -0.23 11.49 5.55
C HIS A 68 -0.22 12.86 4.88
N PRO A 69 0.41 13.89 5.49
CA PRO A 69 0.30 15.27 5.00
C PRO A 69 0.87 15.47 3.59
N ASP A 70 1.98 14.78 3.29
CA ASP A 70 2.79 15.02 2.09
C ASP A 70 2.74 13.86 1.08
N GLU A 71 1.97 12.82 1.36
CA GLU A 71 1.90 11.61 0.53
C GLU A 71 0.46 11.26 0.20
N ALA A 72 0.16 11.09 -1.07
CA ALA A 72 -1.04 10.40 -1.52
C ALA A 72 -0.79 8.89 -1.51
N GLU A 73 -1.87 8.12 -1.41
CA GLU A 73 -1.82 6.66 -1.41
C GLU A 73 -2.78 6.09 -2.45
N TYR A 74 -2.24 5.32 -3.39
CA TYR A 74 -3.04 4.38 -4.16
C TYR A 74 -3.03 3.04 -3.44
N ALA A 75 -4.19 2.40 -3.33
CA ALA A 75 -4.28 1.01 -2.91
C ALA A 75 -5.23 0.22 -3.82
N THR A 76 -4.90 -1.05 -4.04
CA THR A 76 -5.82 -2.03 -4.65
C THR A 76 -6.11 -3.12 -3.63
N VAL A 77 -7.38 -3.50 -3.47
CA VAL A 77 -7.75 -4.61 -2.61
C VAL A 77 -7.42 -5.92 -3.32
N ILE A 78 -6.48 -6.67 -2.77
CA ILE A 78 -6.01 -7.94 -3.31
C ILE A 78 -6.86 -9.10 -2.82
N ALA A 79 -7.24 -9.10 -1.53
CA ALA A 79 -8.01 -10.16 -0.91
C ALA A 79 -8.70 -9.68 0.37
N GLY A 80 -9.67 -10.46 0.85
CA GLY A 80 -10.39 -10.16 2.09
C GLY A 80 -11.44 -9.07 1.91
N ALA A 81 -11.87 -8.47 3.02
CA ALA A 81 -12.89 -7.43 3.01
C ALA A 81 -12.67 -6.44 4.16
N GLY A 82 -13.13 -5.22 3.96
CA GLY A 82 -12.99 -4.16 4.94
C GLY A 82 -13.90 -2.98 4.69
N THR A 83 -13.62 -1.90 5.41
CA THR A 83 -14.30 -0.62 5.27
C THR A 83 -13.27 0.48 5.17
N LEU A 84 -13.40 1.38 4.19
CA LEU A 84 -12.68 2.65 4.17
C LEU A 84 -13.57 3.74 4.76
N VAL A 85 -13.09 4.42 5.79
CA VAL A 85 -13.59 5.75 6.19
C VAL A 85 -12.57 6.77 5.73
N SER A 86 -12.97 7.77 4.95
CA SER A 86 -12.05 8.77 4.40
C SER A 86 -12.66 10.17 4.29
N GLY A 87 -11.81 11.19 4.34
CA GLY A 87 -12.22 12.60 4.38
C GLY A 87 -12.62 13.04 5.78
N GLY A 88 -13.44 14.09 5.87
CA GLY A 88 -13.89 14.62 7.16
C GLY A 88 -12.75 15.18 8.01
N THR A 89 -12.91 15.07 9.33
CA THR A 89 -11.98 15.62 10.33
C THR A 89 -11.39 14.51 11.19
N LEU A 90 -10.06 14.50 11.32
CA LEU A 90 -9.35 13.62 12.25
C LEU A 90 -9.45 14.20 13.68
N VAL A 91 -10.09 13.47 14.59
CA VAL A 91 -10.28 13.91 15.98
C VAL A 91 -9.11 13.46 16.85
N ASP A 92 -8.74 14.28 17.85
CA ASP A 92 -7.60 14.05 18.74
C ASP A 92 -6.30 13.80 17.97
N ALA A 93 -6.09 14.60 16.92
CA ALA A 93 -4.97 14.45 16.00
C ALA A 93 -3.65 14.75 16.71
N GLU A 94 -2.71 13.81 16.61
CA GLU A 94 -1.38 13.91 17.17
C GLU A 94 -0.34 13.48 16.13
N VAL A 95 0.69 14.31 15.92
CA VAL A 95 1.83 13.96 15.07
C VAL A 95 2.64 12.88 15.78
N LYS A 96 2.58 11.64 15.29
CA LYS A 96 3.31 10.52 15.88
C LYS A 96 4.76 10.46 15.43
N ARG A 97 5.01 10.88 14.19
CA ARG A 97 6.33 11.01 13.58
C ARG A 97 6.23 11.87 12.32
N PRO A 98 7.36 12.33 11.73
CA PRO A 98 7.32 13.02 10.44
C PRO A 98 6.53 12.23 9.39
N GLY A 99 5.59 12.91 8.71
CA GLY A 99 4.72 12.30 7.69
C GLY A 99 3.55 11.44 8.20
N LEU A 100 3.35 11.34 9.52
CA LEU A 100 2.23 10.57 10.11
C LEU A 100 1.58 11.32 11.27
N THR A 101 0.34 11.72 11.06
CA THR A 101 -0.57 12.17 12.10
C THR A 101 -1.63 11.10 12.32
N GLU A 102 -1.95 10.79 13.57
CA GLU A 102 -2.98 9.81 13.91
C GLU A 102 -3.99 10.39 14.88
N GLY A 103 -5.23 9.89 14.84
CA GLY A 103 -6.35 10.38 15.67
C GLY A 103 -7.14 9.26 16.33
N SER A 104 -8.13 9.62 17.14
CA SER A 104 -9.02 8.68 17.83
C SER A 104 -10.11 8.15 16.90
N ARG A 105 -10.65 9.01 16.01
CA ARG A 105 -11.70 8.71 15.03
C ARG A 105 -11.69 9.72 13.88
N ILE A 106 -12.52 9.46 12.87
CA ILE A 106 -12.85 10.40 11.79
C ILE A 106 -14.31 10.82 11.92
N GLU A 107 -14.57 12.12 11.94
CA GLU A 107 -15.92 12.70 11.94
C GLU A 107 -16.27 13.27 10.57
N GLY A 108 -17.50 13.01 10.10
CA GLY A 108 -17.96 13.48 8.79
C GLY A 108 -17.26 12.81 7.60
N GLY A 109 -16.55 11.70 7.82
CA GLY A 109 -15.93 10.91 6.77
C GLY A 109 -16.97 10.17 5.91
N THR A 110 -16.59 9.86 4.67
CA THR A 110 -17.36 8.98 3.80
C THR A 110 -16.94 7.53 4.04
N THR A 111 -17.93 6.67 4.26
CA THR A 111 -17.75 5.23 4.48
C THR A 111 -18.01 4.45 3.20
N ARG A 112 -17.11 3.53 2.85
CA ARG A 112 -17.24 2.61 1.71
C ARG A 112 -16.85 1.20 2.14
N ALA A 113 -17.62 0.20 1.75
CA ALA A 113 -17.19 -1.20 1.86
C ALA A 113 -16.08 -1.47 0.82
N LEU A 114 -15.17 -2.38 1.16
CA LEU A 114 -14.04 -2.79 0.32
C LEU A 114 -14.10 -4.28 0.02
N ALA A 115 -13.91 -4.63 -1.24
CA ALA A 115 -13.86 -6.00 -1.76
C ALA A 115 -12.71 -6.17 -2.78
N PRO A 116 -12.26 -7.41 -3.05
CA PRO A 116 -11.16 -7.66 -3.99
C PRO A 116 -11.43 -7.07 -5.37
N GLY A 117 -10.42 -6.39 -5.93
CA GLY A 117 -10.52 -5.66 -7.19
C GLY A 117 -10.84 -4.18 -7.05
N ASP A 118 -11.26 -3.72 -5.87
CA ASP A 118 -11.45 -2.29 -5.63
C ASP A 118 -10.11 -1.55 -5.69
N VAL A 119 -10.13 -0.35 -6.29
CA VAL A 119 -8.98 0.55 -6.38
C VAL A 119 -9.36 1.87 -5.74
N LEU A 120 -8.49 2.39 -4.87
CA LEU A 120 -8.72 3.63 -4.15
C LEU A 120 -7.50 4.55 -4.26
N LEU A 121 -7.79 5.85 -4.29
CA LEU A 121 -6.82 6.92 -4.11
C LEU A 121 -7.22 7.71 -2.87
N ILE A 122 -6.29 7.84 -1.93
CA ILE A 122 -6.40 8.73 -0.78
C ILE A 122 -5.44 9.90 -1.04
N PRO A 123 -5.94 11.10 -1.34
CA PRO A 123 -5.09 12.27 -1.53
C PRO A 123 -4.29 12.61 -0.27
N ALA A 124 -3.11 13.20 -0.45
CA ALA A 124 -2.31 13.72 0.65
C ALA A 124 -3.13 14.68 1.54
N GLY A 125 -2.93 14.61 2.85
CA GLY A 125 -3.67 15.38 3.84
C GLY A 125 -5.08 14.86 4.16
N THR A 126 -5.54 13.78 3.52
CA THR A 126 -6.89 13.24 3.76
C THR A 126 -6.90 12.28 4.95
N PRO A 127 -7.74 12.50 5.97
CA PRO A 127 -7.95 11.50 7.02
C PRO A 127 -8.50 10.22 6.43
N HIS A 128 -7.94 9.09 6.81
CA HIS A 128 -8.43 7.79 6.39
C HIS A 128 -8.23 6.72 7.47
N TRP A 129 -9.06 5.69 7.40
CA TRP A 129 -9.02 4.55 8.30
C TRP A 129 -9.56 3.31 7.59
N PHE A 130 -8.90 2.17 7.81
CA PHE A 130 -9.33 0.87 7.30
C PHE A 130 -9.88 0.01 8.45
N GLY A 131 -11.18 -0.27 8.39
CA GLY A 131 -11.83 -1.31 9.16
C GLY A 131 -11.65 -2.67 8.51
N ILE A 132 -11.60 -3.72 9.33
CA ILE A 132 -11.49 -5.12 8.86
C ILE A 132 -12.83 -5.80 9.10
N THR A 133 -13.47 -6.24 8.02
CA THR A 133 -14.77 -6.94 8.08
C THR A 133 -14.52 -8.38 7.66
N GLY A 134 -14.44 -9.29 8.63
CA GLY A 134 -14.01 -10.68 8.43
C GLY A 134 -12.60 -10.92 8.99
N ASP A 135 -11.89 -11.91 8.44
CA ASP A 135 -10.61 -12.36 9.00
C ASP A 135 -9.43 -11.44 8.64
N ARG A 136 -9.50 -10.78 7.48
CA ARG A 136 -8.44 -9.92 6.97
C ARG A 136 -8.88 -8.98 5.85
N LEU A 137 -8.07 -7.95 5.61
CA LEU A 137 -8.01 -7.14 4.40
C LEU A 137 -6.57 -7.16 3.88
N VAL A 138 -6.39 -7.37 2.58
CA VAL A 138 -5.08 -7.34 1.93
C VAL A 138 -5.07 -6.25 0.87
N LEU A 139 -4.13 -5.31 1.00
CA LEU A 139 -3.97 -4.19 0.07
C LEU A 139 -2.63 -4.29 -0.66
N LEU A 140 -2.59 -3.88 -1.92
CA LEU A 140 -1.37 -3.47 -2.61
C LEU A 140 -1.34 -1.94 -2.60
N GLY A 141 -0.55 -1.37 -1.69
CA GLY A 141 -0.42 0.06 -1.47
C GLY A 141 0.81 0.65 -2.16
N THR A 142 0.69 1.89 -2.66
CA THR A 142 1.80 2.70 -3.15
C THR A 142 1.64 4.12 -2.65
N LYS A 143 2.69 4.64 -2.01
CA LYS A 143 2.75 6.04 -1.61
C LYS A 143 3.45 6.88 -2.66
N LEU A 144 2.90 8.05 -2.89
CA LEU A 144 3.39 9.01 -3.86
C LEU A 144 3.50 10.38 -3.21
N PRO A 145 4.55 11.17 -3.50
CA PRO A 145 4.59 12.57 -3.08
C PRO A 145 3.32 13.30 -3.51
N ALA A 146 2.84 14.22 -2.67
CA ALA A 146 1.69 15.05 -2.97
C ALA A 146 1.81 15.64 -4.38
N ALA A 147 0.72 15.56 -5.16
CA ALA A 147 0.70 16.18 -6.46
C ALA A 147 0.99 17.68 -6.30
N ARG A 148 1.93 18.20 -7.10
CA ARG A 148 2.10 19.65 -7.20
C ARG A 148 0.75 20.19 -7.68
N ALA A 149 0.22 21.19 -6.98
CA ALA A 149 -0.99 21.86 -7.43
C ALA A 149 -0.76 22.35 -8.86
N THR A 150 -1.50 21.79 -9.82
CA THR A 150 -1.58 22.39 -11.16
C THR A 150 -2.34 23.70 -10.99
N PRO A 151 -1.76 24.86 -11.32
CA PRO A 151 -2.53 26.09 -11.35
C PRO A 151 -3.69 25.90 -12.33
N LYS A 152 -4.89 26.25 -11.87
CA LYS A 152 -6.10 26.25 -12.68
C LYS A 152 -6.07 27.41 -13.67
#